data_AF-A0A067FTI2-F1
#
_entry.id   AF-A0A067FTI2-F1
#
_cell.length_a   1.000
_cell.length_b   1.000
_cell.length_c   1.000
_cell.angle_alpha   90.00
_cell.angle_beta   90.00
_cell.angle_gamma   90.00
#
_symmetry.space_group_name_H-M   'P 1'
#
loop_
_entity.id
_entity.type
_entity.pdbx_description
1 polymer ?
#
loop_
_entity_poly.entity_id
_entity_poly.type
_entity_poly.pdbx_seq_one_letter_code
_entity_poly.pdbx_strand_id
1 'polypeptide(L)'
;MMGYANMEQIASGIHFRLRARTFIVAEPQGNRVVFVNLDACMASQIVKIKVIERLKARYGDLYTEKNVAISGIHTHAGPGGYLQYVVYIVTSLGFVRQSFDALVDGIEKSVLQAHENLRPGSIFVNKGELLDASISRSPSAYLNNPASERGKYKYNVDKEMTLLKFVDDQWGPVGSFNWFATHGTSMSRTNSLISGDNKGAAARFMEDWFEQSNAGHSSADELVSEGIPRRVSDIISDFRNNHHELLELAASFQSPPGKAATKILSVARRVRGILREAEKPGFVSAFCQSNCGDVSPNVLGAFCIDSGLPCDFNHSTCGGKNEMCYGRGPGYPDEFESTRIIGERQFRKAVDLFNKASEKLEGKIDYRHSYLDFSQLEVTIPKQNGGSETVKTCPAAMGFAFAAGTTDGPGAFDFTQGDDKGNPFWRLVRDLLKKPDKEQINCQYPKPILLDTGEMKQPYDWAVSPIPDWI
;
A
#
# COMPACT_ATOMS: atom_id res chain seq x y z
N MET A 1 8.75 4.29 -11.13
CA MET A 1 8.29 3.63 -9.89
C MET A 1 6.77 3.59 -9.95
N MET A 2 6.11 2.70 -9.20
CA MET A 2 4.64 2.55 -9.27
C MET A 2 3.97 3.41 -8.20
N GLY A 3 2.96 4.20 -8.58
CA GLY A 3 2.19 5.04 -7.67
C GLY A 3 1.87 6.42 -8.24
N TYR A 4 2.87 7.30 -8.28
CA TYR A 4 2.72 8.71 -8.68
C TYR A 4 2.47 8.98 -10.17
N ALA A 5 2.42 7.94 -10.99
CA ALA A 5 2.27 8.06 -12.45
C ALA A 5 3.29 9.03 -13.11
N ASN A 6 4.50 9.13 -12.55
CA ASN A 6 5.57 10.00 -13.03
C ASN A 6 6.60 9.19 -13.84
N MET A 7 6.73 9.47 -15.14
CA MET A 7 7.69 8.80 -16.02
C MET A 7 9.15 9.08 -15.65
N GLU A 8 9.43 10.21 -15.02
CA GLU A 8 10.79 10.59 -14.59
C GLU A 8 11.21 9.93 -13.27
N GLN A 9 10.25 9.33 -12.53
CA GLN A 9 10.55 8.67 -11.26
C GLN A 9 11.14 7.28 -11.49
N ILE A 10 12.41 7.21 -11.87
CA ILE A 10 13.13 5.97 -12.12
C ILE A 10 13.88 5.55 -10.84
N ALA A 11 13.80 4.26 -10.48
CA ALA A 11 14.51 3.75 -9.32
C ALA A 11 16.04 3.79 -9.57
N SER A 12 16.79 4.43 -8.67
CA SER A 12 18.25 4.61 -8.73
C SER A 12 18.98 3.95 -7.56
N GLY A 13 18.25 3.39 -6.59
CA GLY A 13 18.82 2.74 -5.42
C GLY A 13 17.78 2.06 -4.54
N ILE A 14 18.20 1.64 -3.35
CA ILE A 14 17.34 0.96 -2.37
C ILE A 14 17.55 1.65 -1.02
N HIS A 15 16.48 2.17 -0.43
CA HIS A 15 16.46 2.63 0.95
C HIS A 15 16.34 1.41 1.89
N PHE A 16 15.29 0.60 1.72
CA PHE A 16 15.20 -0.73 2.33
C PHE A 16 14.38 -1.68 1.46
N ARG A 17 14.61 -2.99 1.66
CA ARG A 17 14.01 -4.06 0.84
C ARG A 17 12.51 -4.15 1.07
N LEU A 18 11.79 -4.42 -0.01
CA LEU A 18 10.38 -4.82 -0.03
C LEU A 18 10.25 -6.29 0.38
N ARG A 19 9.22 -6.64 1.15
CA ARG A 19 8.94 -8.01 1.60
C ARG A 19 7.52 -8.47 1.21
N ALA A 20 7.35 -9.78 1.06
CA ALA A 20 6.05 -10.44 1.11
C ALA A 20 5.92 -11.13 2.47
N ARG A 21 4.86 -10.81 3.22
CA ARG A 21 4.60 -11.35 4.56
C ARG A 21 3.32 -12.17 4.51
N THR A 22 3.44 -13.47 4.76
CA THR A 22 2.33 -14.41 4.63
C THR A 22 1.86 -14.90 5.99
N PHE A 23 0.55 -14.90 6.18
CA PHE A 23 -0.14 -15.51 7.31
C PHE A 23 -1.03 -16.63 6.79
N ILE A 24 -0.93 -17.82 7.39
CA ILE A 24 -1.81 -18.95 7.09
C ILE A 24 -2.54 -19.32 8.37
N VAL A 25 -3.86 -19.32 8.30
CA VAL A 25 -4.73 -19.81 9.39
C VAL A 25 -5.45 -21.04 8.86
N ALA A 26 -5.39 -22.14 9.62
CA ALA A 26 -6.00 -23.40 9.24
C ALA A 26 -6.70 -24.03 10.44
N GLU A 27 -7.85 -24.63 10.18
CA GLU A 27 -8.49 -25.55 11.12
C GLU A 27 -7.69 -26.87 11.17
N PRO A 28 -7.67 -27.59 12.32
CA PRO A 28 -6.98 -28.87 12.42
C PRO A 28 -7.39 -29.88 11.34
N GLN A 29 -8.68 -29.87 10.98
CA GLN A 29 -9.31 -30.71 9.98
C GLN A 29 -10.38 -29.89 9.24
N GLY A 30 -9.95 -29.01 8.34
CA GLY A 30 -10.93 -28.17 7.63
C GLY A 30 -10.32 -27.07 6.79
N ASN A 31 -10.97 -25.92 6.81
CA ASN A 31 -10.65 -24.80 5.95
C ASN A 31 -9.31 -24.16 6.31
N ARG A 32 -8.68 -23.58 5.30
CA ARG A 32 -7.44 -22.82 5.40
C ARG A 32 -7.55 -21.56 4.58
N VAL A 33 -7.06 -20.46 5.12
CA VAL A 33 -6.91 -19.19 4.42
C VAL A 33 -5.46 -18.73 4.44
N VAL A 34 -5.03 -18.11 3.34
CA VAL A 34 -3.73 -17.50 3.17
C VAL A 34 -3.93 -16.03 2.90
N PHE A 35 -3.29 -15.18 3.70
CA PHE A 35 -3.19 -13.75 3.41
C PHE A 35 -1.73 -13.38 3.18
N VAL A 36 -1.46 -12.72 2.05
CA VAL A 36 -0.14 -12.18 1.71
C VAL A 36 -0.22 -10.65 1.74
N ASN A 37 0.47 -10.03 2.69
CA ASN A 37 0.70 -8.59 2.69
C ASN A 37 2.03 -8.28 1.98
N LEU A 38 1.96 -7.51 0.91
CA LEU A 38 3.06 -7.26 -0.02
C LEU A 38 3.50 -5.79 0.08
N ASP A 39 4.80 -5.57 0.27
CA ASP A 39 5.41 -4.24 0.16
C ASP A 39 5.46 -3.81 -1.32
N ALA A 40 4.30 -3.47 -1.89
CA ALA A 40 4.12 -2.96 -3.25
C ALA A 40 2.97 -1.95 -3.29
N CYS A 41 2.82 -1.24 -4.43
CA CYS A 41 1.77 -0.24 -4.60
C CYS A 41 0.37 -0.88 -4.63
N MET A 42 0.21 -1.99 -5.33
CA MET A 42 -1.05 -2.74 -5.36
C MET A 42 -0.77 -4.20 -5.66
N ALA A 43 -1.71 -5.07 -5.28
CA ALA A 43 -1.78 -6.41 -5.82
C ALA A 43 -2.12 -6.36 -7.32
N SER A 44 -1.76 -7.42 -8.05
CA SER A 44 -1.93 -7.50 -9.51
C SER A 44 -2.68 -8.77 -9.87
N GLN A 45 -3.64 -8.67 -10.78
CA GLN A 45 -4.43 -9.82 -11.23
C GLN A 45 -3.54 -10.88 -11.89
N ILE A 46 -2.66 -10.50 -12.81
CA ILE A 46 -1.72 -11.43 -13.45
C ILE A 46 -0.74 -12.05 -12.44
N VAL A 47 -0.34 -11.31 -11.40
CA VAL A 47 0.47 -11.85 -10.30
C VAL A 47 -0.33 -12.88 -9.50
N LYS A 48 -1.58 -12.58 -9.12
CA LYS A 48 -2.46 -13.55 -8.42
C LYS A 48 -2.63 -14.81 -9.26
N ILE A 49 -3.01 -14.68 -10.53
CA ILE A 49 -3.19 -15.82 -11.44
C ILE A 49 -1.93 -16.70 -11.47
N LYS A 50 -0.75 -16.09 -11.65
CA LYS A 50 0.49 -16.85 -11.73
C LYS A 50 0.89 -17.51 -10.41
N VAL A 51 0.66 -16.84 -9.28
CA VAL A 51 0.89 -17.41 -7.94
C VAL A 51 -0.03 -18.61 -7.71
N ILE A 52 -1.33 -18.49 -7.99
CA ILE A 52 -2.27 -19.61 -7.86
C ILE A 52 -1.89 -20.79 -8.76
N GLU A 53 -1.49 -20.53 -10.01
CA GLU A 53 -1.00 -21.57 -10.92
C GLU A 53 0.16 -22.37 -10.31
N ARG A 54 1.16 -21.68 -9.74
CA ARG A 54 2.33 -22.32 -9.12
C ARG A 54 1.99 -23.05 -7.82
N LEU A 55 1.15 -22.47 -6.98
CA LEU A 55 0.70 -23.11 -5.75
C LEU A 55 -0.14 -24.35 -6.05
N LYS A 56 -1.01 -24.30 -7.07
CA LYS A 56 -1.81 -25.44 -7.51
C LYS A 56 -0.94 -26.58 -8.06
N ALA A 57 0.08 -26.27 -8.84
CA ALA A 57 1.04 -27.26 -9.33
C ALA A 57 1.78 -27.99 -8.20
N ARG A 58 1.97 -27.34 -7.04
CA ARG A 58 2.70 -27.89 -5.90
C ARG A 58 1.80 -28.58 -4.87
N TYR A 59 0.63 -28.00 -4.58
CA TYR A 59 -0.23 -28.37 -3.46
C TYR A 59 -1.62 -28.85 -3.87
N GLY A 60 -1.87 -29.04 -5.18
CA GLY A 60 -3.20 -29.38 -5.69
C GLY A 60 -4.21 -28.27 -5.37
N ASP A 61 -5.42 -28.66 -4.98
CA ASP A 61 -6.50 -27.70 -4.67
C ASP A 61 -6.45 -27.13 -3.24
N LEU A 62 -5.34 -27.31 -2.51
CA LEU A 62 -5.18 -26.74 -1.17
C LEU A 62 -5.17 -25.20 -1.16
N TYR A 63 -4.62 -24.61 -2.22
CA TYR A 63 -4.51 -23.16 -2.40
C TYR A 63 -5.11 -22.76 -3.74
N THR A 64 -6.21 -22.05 -3.69
CA THR A 64 -7.01 -21.64 -4.85
C THR A 64 -7.25 -20.14 -4.82
N GLU A 65 -7.84 -19.62 -5.89
CA GLU A 65 -8.32 -18.24 -5.96
C GLU A 65 -9.33 -17.88 -4.88
N LYS A 66 -9.92 -18.88 -4.20
CA LYS A 66 -10.94 -18.71 -3.16
C LYS A 66 -10.41 -18.54 -1.75
N ASN A 67 -9.17 -18.94 -1.48
CA ASN A 67 -8.61 -18.92 -0.12
C ASN A 67 -7.21 -18.32 -0.01
N VAL A 68 -6.66 -17.76 -1.10
CA VAL A 68 -5.42 -16.99 -1.12
C VAL A 68 -5.68 -15.53 -1.48
N ALA A 69 -5.62 -14.65 -0.49
CA ALA A 69 -5.70 -13.20 -0.65
C ALA A 69 -4.30 -12.58 -0.74
N ILE A 70 -4.13 -11.61 -1.65
CA ILE A 70 -2.88 -10.85 -1.82
C ILE A 70 -3.24 -9.37 -1.77
N SER A 71 -2.61 -8.61 -0.87
CA SER A 71 -2.84 -7.18 -0.70
C SER A 71 -1.52 -6.42 -0.74
N GLY A 72 -1.52 -5.23 -1.33
CA GLY A 72 -0.37 -4.32 -1.31
C GLY A 72 -0.49 -3.31 -0.18
N ILE A 73 0.62 -2.97 0.48
CA ILE A 73 0.64 -1.89 1.48
C ILE A 73 0.46 -0.50 0.88
N HIS A 74 0.38 -0.39 -0.45
CA HIS A 74 0.25 0.86 -1.16
C HIS A 74 1.43 1.82 -1.00
N THR A 75 2.65 1.27 -1.01
CA THR A 75 3.88 2.07 -1.16
C THR A 75 3.99 2.61 -2.59
N HIS A 76 4.23 3.91 -2.73
CA HIS A 76 4.52 4.56 -4.00
C HIS A 76 6.01 4.52 -4.36
N ALA A 77 6.82 3.86 -3.52
CA ALA A 77 8.27 3.73 -3.67
C ALA A 77 8.72 2.32 -4.11
N GLY A 78 7.87 1.59 -4.84
CA GLY A 78 8.17 0.28 -5.42
C GLY A 78 8.46 0.33 -6.93
N PRO A 79 9.13 -0.69 -7.51
CA PRO A 79 9.28 -0.83 -8.95
C PRO A 79 7.92 -1.08 -9.63
N GLY A 80 7.73 -0.55 -10.84
CA GLY A 80 6.52 -0.72 -11.65
C GLY A 80 6.61 -1.86 -12.67
N GLY A 81 5.68 -1.86 -13.62
CA GLY A 81 5.69 -2.78 -14.78
C GLY A 81 5.22 -4.21 -14.51
N TYR A 82 4.48 -4.47 -13.43
CA TYR A 82 3.99 -5.82 -13.06
C TYR A 82 2.47 -6.00 -13.19
N LEU A 83 1.79 -5.00 -13.77
CA LEU A 83 0.35 -4.98 -14.03
C LEU A 83 0.09 -5.32 -15.50
N GLN A 84 -1.06 -5.91 -15.82
CA GLN A 84 -1.36 -6.39 -17.18
C GLN A 84 -2.14 -5.40 -18.05
N TYR A 85 -2.80 -4.41 -17.47
CA TYR A 85 -3.69 -3.50 -18.22
C TYR A 85 -2.95 -2.24 -18.64
N VAL A 86 -3.22 -1.75 -19.86
CA VAL A 86 -2.45 -0.67 -20.52
C VAL A 86 -2.32 0.55 -19.63
N VAL A 87 -3.41 0.99 -18.97
CA VAL A 87 -3.41 2.22 -18.18
C VAL A 87 -2.35 2.22 -17.07
N TYR A 88 -2.03 1.05 -16.52
CA TYR A 88 -1.09 0.92 -15.42
C TYR A 88 0.38 0.76 -15.85
N ILE A 89 0.64 0.46 -17.11
CA ILE A 89 1.99 0.22 -17.62
C ILE A 89 2.54 1.35 -18.47
N VAL A 90 1.70 2.34 -18.86
CA VAL A 90 2.14 3.52 -19.63
C VAL A 90 3.36 4.18 -18.99
N THR A 91 3.29 4.46 -17.69
CA THR A 91 4.35 5.15 -16.95
C THR A 91 5.54 4.26 -16.60
N SER A 92 5.37 2.93 -16.72
CA SER A 92 6.46 1.96 -16.63
C SER A 92 7.10 1.66 -17.99
N LEU A 93 6.64 2.31 -19.06
CA LEU A 93 7.02 2.05 -20.45
C LEU A 93 6.80 0.59 -20.88
N GLY A 94 5.76 -0.04 -20.32
CA GLY A 94 5.38 -1.41 -20.60
C GLY A 94 5.52 -2.37 -19.43
N PHE A 95 5.47 -3.66 -19.75
CA PHE A 95 5.59 -4.75 -18.79
C PHE A 95 7.07 -5.07 -18.52
N VAL A 96 7.47 -5.00 -17.25
CA VAL A 96 8.84 -5.26 -16.79
C VAL A 96 8.89 -6.65 -16.18
N ARG A 97 9.40 -7.61 -16.96
CA ARG A 97 9.40 -9.03 -16.59
C ARG A 97 10.12 -9.29 -15.26
N GLN A 98 11.23 -8.59 -15.00
CA GLN A 98 11.98 -8.73 -13.75
C GLN A 98 11.16 -8.33 -12.52
N SER A 99 10.38 -7.24 -12.59
CA SER A 99 9.50 -6.81 -11.51
C SER A 99 8.41 -7.85 -11.24
N PHE A 100 7.81 -8.37 -12.32
CA PHE A 100 6.79 -9.41 -12.23
C PHE A 100 7.32 -10.71 -11.60
N ASP A 101 8.44 -11.23 -12.11
CA ASP A 101 9.02 -12.48 -11.61
C ASP A 101 9.46 -12.34 -10.15
N ALA A 102 10.07 -11.21 -9.76
CA ALA A 102 10.46 -10.96 -8.37
C ALA A 102 9.26 -10.96 -7.41
N LEU A 103 8.12 -10.40 -7.84
CA LEU A 103 6.89 -10.41 -7.06
C LEU A 103 6.31 -11.82 -6.94
N VAL A 104 6.15 -12.54 -8.06
CA VAL A 104 5.62 -13.90 -8.06
C VAL A 104 6.49 -14.85 -7.24
N ASP A 105 7.81 -14.82 -7.45
CA ASP A 105 8.77 -15.66 -6.73
C ASP A 105 8.79 -15.33 -5.23
N GLY A 106 8.74 -14.04 -4.88
CA GLY A 106 8.70 -13.59 -3.49
C GLY A 106 7.45 -14.05 -2.75
N ILE A 107 6.28 -13.93 -3.40
CA ILE A 107 5.00 -14.36 -2.84
C ILE A 107 4.94 -15.88 -2.72
N GLU A 108 5.32 -16.63 -3.76
CA GLU A 108 5.35 -18.10 -3.70
C GLU A 108 6.24 -18.56 -2.55
N LYS A 109 7.43 -17.98 -2.43
CA LYS A 109 8.39 -18.31 -1.37
C LYS A 109 7.87 -17.99 0.02
N SER A 110 7.19 -16.86 0.22
CA SER A 110 6.63 -16.54 1.54
C SER A 110 5.47 -17.47 1.92
N VAL A 111 4.67 -17.91 0.93
CA VAL A 111 3.62 -18.92 1.14
C VAL A 111 4.20 -20.29 1.50
N LEU A 112 5.25 -20.72 0.79
CA LEU A 112 6.01 -21.93 1.09
C LEU A 112 6.53 -21.91 2.54
N GLN A 113 7.19 -20.82 2.94
CA GLN A 113 7.73 -20.66 4.29
C GLN A 113 6.65 -20.70 5.37
N ALA A 114 5.50 -20.05 5.14
CA ALA A 114 4.39 -20.07 6.08
C ALA A 114 3.70 -21.46 6.13
N HIS A 115 3.59 -22.16 5.00
CA HIS A 115 3.03 -23.52 4.93
C HIS A 115 3.89 -24.53 5.70
N GLU A 116 5.20 -24.48 5.51
CA GLU A 116 6.16 -25.37 6.18
C GLU A 116 6.32 -25.08 7.67
N ASN A 117 5.81 -23.93 8.13
CA ASN A 117 5.91 -23.47 9.52
C ASN A 117 4.53 -23.37 10.22
N LEU A 118 3.53 -24.10 9.73
CA LEU A 118 2.17 -24.09 10.26
C LEU A 118 2.11 -24.87 11.59
N ARG A 119 1.55 -24.27 12.63
CA ARG A 119 1.61 -24.79 14.01
C ARG A 119 0.32 -24.53 14.79
N PRO A 120 0.02 -25.33 15.84
CA PRO A 120 -1.04 -25.04 16.79
C PRO A 120 -0.83 -23.71 17.51
N GLY A 121 -1.91 -22.96 17.70
CA GLY A 121 -1.84 -21.63 18.28
C GLY A 121 -3.22 -20.98 18.44
N SER A 122 -3.19 -19.75 18.91
CA SER A 122 -4.36 -18.89 19.11
C SER A 122 -4.18 -17.53 18.45
N ILE A 123 -5.29 -16.91 18.07
CA ILE A 123 -5.32 -15.54 17.53
C ILE A 123 -6.07 -14.65 18.52
N PHE A 124 -5.53 -13.47 18.79
CA PHE A 124 -6.17 -12.45 19.61
C PHE A 124 -6.40 -11.19 18.79
N VAL A 125 -7.48 -10.47 19.08
CA VAL A 125 -7.81 -9.19 18.44
C VAL A 125 -7.70 -8.04 19.44
N ASN A 126 -7.31 -6.87 18.95
CA ASN A 126 -7.42 -5.64 19.71
C ASN A 126 -7.59 -4.44 18.76
N LYS A 127 -8.18 -3.35 19.26
CA LYS A 127 -8.47 -2.15 18.48
C LYS A 127 -8.14 -0.90 19.27
N GLY A 128 -7.73 0.16 18.58
CA GLY A 128 -7.53 1.45 19.24
C GLY A 128 -7.34 2.61 18.29
N GLU A 129 -7.64 3.80 18.80
CA GLU A 129 -7.50 5.06 18.07
C GLU A 129 -6.01 5.42 17.89
N LEU A 130 -5.61 5.73 16.66
CA LEU A 130 -4.32 6.24 16.25
C LEU A 130 -4.49 7.63 15.61
N LEU A 131 -4.05 8.65 16.32
CA LEU A 131 -4.05 10.03 15.87
C LEU A 131 -2.71 10.41 15.23
N ASP A 132 -2.70 11.53 14.51
CA ASP A 132 -1.51 12.12 13.89
C ASP A 132 -0.73 11.21 12.92
N ALA A 133 -1.29 10.08 12.49
CA ALA A 133 -0.67 9.22 11.46
C ALA A 133 -1.34 9.38 10.08
N SER A 134 -2.39 10.20 10.00
CA SER A 134 -3.14 10.44 8.77
C SER A 134 -3.97 11.72 8.82
N ILE A 135 -4.29 12.29 7.65
CA ILE A 135 -5.30 13.35 7.43
C ILE A 135 -6.11 13.05 6.16
N SER A 136 -7.29 13.67 6.00
CA SER A 136 -7.99 13.63 4.70
C SER A 136 -7.29 14.54 3.70
N ARG A 137 -7.05 14.05 2.48
CA ARG A 137 -6.55 14.84 1.35
C ARG A 137 -7.65 15.32 0.40
N SER A 138 -8.90 14.96 0.68
CA SER A 138 -10.08 15.43 -0.07
C SER A 138 -11.23 15.82 0.89
N PRO A 139 -10.96 16.71 1.88
CA PRO A 139 -11.95 17.04 2.91
C PRO A 139 -13.21 17.70 2.35
N SER A 140 -13.11 18.47 1.27
CA SER A 140 -14.26 19.06 0.55
C SER A 140 -15.20 17.98 0.01
N ALA A 141 -14.66 16.89 -0.55
CA ALA A 141 -15.44 15.77 -1.05
C ALA A 141 -16.14 15.01 0.09
N TYR A 142 -15.47 14.82 1.24
CA TYR A 142 -16.09 14.22 2.42
C TYR A 142 -17.33 15.01 2.88
N LEU A 143 -17.32 16.34 2.77
CA LEU A 143 -18.47 17.18 3.18
C LEU A 143 -19.73 16.96 2.33
N ASN A 144 -19.61 16.36 1.15
CA ASN A 144 -20.75 16.00 0.31
C ASN A 144 -21.51 14.77 0.84
N ASN A 145 -20.95 14.01 1.77
CA ASN A 145 -21.69 12.95 2.47
C ASN A 145 -22.82 13.55 3.32
N PRO A 146 -23.99 12.91 3.41
CA PRO A 146 -25.13 13.39 4.21
C PRO A 146 -24.72 13.79 5.63
N ALA A 147 -25.20 14.94 6.10
CA ALA A 147 -24.86 15.44 7.44
C ALA A 147 -25.23 14.45 8.56
N SER A 148 -26.33 13.72 8.40
CA SER A 148 -26.78 12.68 9.33
C SER A 148 -25.85 11.45 9.37
N GLU A 149 -25.16 11.15 8.26
CA GLU A 149 -24.14 10.11 8.21
C GLU A 149 -22.84 10.61 8.84
N ARG A 150 -22.36 11.79 8.43
CA ARG A 150 -21.14 12.39 8.99
C ARG A 150 -21.22 12.56 10.50
N GLY A 151 -22.39 12.90 11.05
CA GLY A 151 -22.62 13.01 12.49
C GLY A 151 -22.45 11.71 13.28
N LYS A 152 -22.36 10.54 12.62
CA LYS A 152 -22.06 9.25 13.25
C LYS A 152 -20.58 9.05 13.53
N TYR A 153 -19.71 9.85 12.91
CA TYR A 153 -18.26 9.67 12.96
C TYR A 153 -17.59 10.89 13.59
N LYS A 154 -16.59 10.64 14.43
CA LYS A 154 -15.80 11.69 15.10
C LYS A 154 -14.83 12.40 14.15
N TYR A 155 -14.40 11.72 13.09
CA TYR A 155 -13.38 12.18 12.15
C TYR A 155 -13.82 11.98 10.70
N ASN A 156 -13.14 12.65 9.77
CA ASN A 156 -13.33 12.49 8.33
C ASN A 156 -12.41 11.44 7.68
N VAL A 157 -11.61 10.74 8.49
CA VAL A 157 -10.82 9.58 8.09
C VAL A 157 -10.82 8.57 9.23
N ASP A 158 -10.67 7.29 8.91
CA ASP A 158 -10.64 6.24 9.93
C ASP A 158 -9.37 6.33 10.79
N LYS A 159 -9.58 6.46 12.10
CA LYS A 159 -8.53 6.52 13.11
C LYS A 159 -8.34 5.20 13.87
N GLU A 160 -9.17 4.20 13.63
CA GLU A 160 -9.03 2.90 14.30
C GLU A 160 -7.92 2.07 13.64
N MET A 161 -6.96 1.62 14.44
CA MET A 161 -6.09 0.51 14.09
C MET A 161 -6.68 -0.79 14.66
N THR A 162 -6.82 -1.82 13.83
CA THR A 162 -7.17 -3.17 14.26
C THR A 162 -5.95 -4.06 14.18
N LEU A 163 -5.64 -4.77 15.26
CA LEU A 163 -4.51 -5.69 15.38
C LEU A 163 -5.01 -7.12 15.59
N LEU A 164 -4.41 -8.07 14.86
CA LEU A 164 -4.43 -9.48 15.21
C LEU A 164 -3.04 -9.91 15.71
N LYS A 165 -3.03 -10.63 16.83
CA LYS A 165 -1.84 -11.21 17.45
C LYS A 165 -1.90 -12.72 17.31
N PHE A 166 -0.87 -13.29 16.70
CA PHE A 166 -0.72 -14.74 16.52
C PHE A 166 0.19 -15.27 17.62
N VAL A 167 -0.27 -16.27 18.34
CA VAL A 167 0.44 -16.90 19.45
C VAL A 167 0.54 -18.40 19.17
N ASP A 168 1.76 -18.90 19.10
CA ASP A 168 2.07 -20.32 19.05
C ASP A 168 2.00 -20.91 20.46
N ASP A 169 1.45 -22.12 20.58
CA ASP A 169 1.23 -22.77 21.88
C ASP A 169 2.53 -23.10 22.64
N GLN A 170 3.66 -23.26 21.92
CA GLN A 170 4.96 -23.61 22.49
C GLN A 170 5.87 -22.37 22.68
N TRP A 171 5.91 -21.48 21.69
CA TRP A 171 6.90 -20.40 21.59
C TRP A 171 6.35 -19.02 21.94
N GLY A 172 5.05 -18.92 22.23
CA GLY A 172 4.38 -17.66 22.53
C GLY A 172 4.14 -16.85 21.25
N PRO A 173 4.19 -15.50 21.29
CA PRO A 173 3.81 -14.70 20.13
C PRO A 173 4.73 -14.92 18.92
N VAL A 174 4.14 -15.04 17.73
CA VAL A 174 4.87 -15.33 16.48
C VAL A 174 4.56 -14.36 15.33
N GLY A 175 3.54 -13.52 15.49
CA GLY A 175 3.30 -12.47 14.51
C GLY A 175 2.23 -11.47 14.91
N SER A 176 2.21 -10.36 14.19
CA SER A 176 1.16 -9.36 14.28
C SER A 176 0.68 -8.93 12.90
N PHE A 177 -0.61 -8.60 12.82
CA PHE A 177 -1.26 -8.17 11.59
C PHE A 177 -2.10 -6.94 11.89
N ASN A 178 -1.78 -5.82 11.27
CA ASN A 178 -2.23 -4.50 11.69
C ASN A 178 -2.92 -3.78 10.52
N TRP A 179 -4.22 -3.53 10.60
CA TRP A 179 -4.96 -2.71 9.63
C TRP A 179 -5.06 -1.26 10.12
N PHE A 180 -4.68 -0.32 9.26
CA PHE A 180 -4.85 1.12 9.51
C PHE A 180 -4.86 1.88 8.18
N ALA A 181 -5.76 2.85 8.03
CA ALA A 181 -5.87 3.66 6.81
C ALA A 181 -4.83 4.79 6.77
N THR A 182 -3.83 4.66 5.89
CA THR A 182 -2.90 5.76 5.53
C THR A 182 -2.14 5.41 4.26
N HIS A 183 -2.07 6.31 3.27
CA HIS A 183 -1.31 6.06 2.05
C HIS A 183 0.18 5.82 2.32
N GLY A 184 0.82 4.96 1.50
CA GLY A 184 2.28 4.82 1.47
C GLY A 184 2.92 5.87 0.57
N THR A 185 2.71 7.14 0.92
CA THR A 185 3.16 8.34 0.19
C THR A 185 3.91 9.32 1.11
N SER A 186 4.62 8.80 2.12
CA SER A 186 5.55 9.62 2.90
C SER A 186 6.82 9.93 2.09
N MET A 187 7.29 8.97 1.29
CA MET A 187 8.29 9.18 0.26
C MET A 187 7.62 9.82 -0.97
N SER A 188 8.09 10.98 -1.39
CA SER A 188 7.44 11.79 -2.43
C SER A 188 7.73 11.30 -3.85
N ARG A 189 7.14 11.96 -4.85
CA ARG A 189 7.34 11.67 -6.28
C ARG A 189 8.76 11.93 -6.80
N THR A 190 9.60 12.63 -6.04
CA THR A 190 11.00 12.92 -6.39
C THR A 190 11.96 11.85 -5.83
N ASN A 191 11.51 11.02 -4.89
CA ASN A 191 12.26 9.88 -4.41
C ASN A 191 12.57 8.90 -5.55
N SER A 192 13.81 8.43 -5.61
CA SER A 192 14.28 7.39 -6.55
C SER A 192 14.78 6.12 -5.84
N LEU A 193 14.64 6.02 -4.51
CA LEU A 193 15.04 4.85 -3.75
C LEU A 193 13.87 3.90 -3.49
N ILE A 194 14.07 2.60 -3.74
CA ILE A 194 13.08 1.58 -3.40
C ILE A 194 12.86 1.54 -1.89
N SER A 195 11.59 1.61 -1.47
CA SER A 195 11.18 1.71 -0.06
C SER A 195 9.80 1.09 0.17
N GLY A 196 9.61 0.45 1.32
CA GLY A 196 8.28 0.05 1.80
C GLY A 196 7.47 1.20 2.40
N ASP A 197 7.99 2.44 2.33
CA ASP A 197 7.36 3.65 2.87
C ASP A 197 7.02 3.52 4.37
N ASN A 198 6.04 4.27 4.87
CA ASN A 198 5.72 4.33 6.29
C ASN A 198 5.22 2.98 6.85
N LYS A 199 4.45 2.20 6.09
CA LYS A 199 3.95 0.87 6.50
C LYS A 199 5.06 -0.19 6.51
N GLY A 200 5.94 -0.18 5.52
CA GLY A 200 7.11 -1.06 5.50
C GLY A 200 8.07 -0.73 6.63
N ALA A 201 8.24 0.56 6.95
CA ALA A 201 9.02 1.01 8.11
C ALA A 201 8.37 0.53 9.42
N ALA A 202 7.05 0.69 9.60
CA ALA A 202 6.32 0.22 10.77
C ALA A 202 6.47 -1.30 10.97
N ALA A 203 6.34 -2.08 9.88
CA ALA A 203 6.54 -3.53 9.89
C ALA A 203 7.95 -3.89 10.35
N ARG A 204 8.96 -3.23 9.79
CA ARG A 204 10.36 -3.42 10.19
C ARG A 204 10.60 -3.05 11.65
N PHE A 205 10.08 -1.93 12.13
CA PHE A 205 10.22 -1.52 13.54
C PHE A 205 9.59 -2.55 14.48
N MET A 206 8.42 -3.11 14.12
CA MET A 206 7.78 -4.15 14.91
C MET A 206 8.58 -5.46 14.92
N GLU A 207 9.11 -5.87 13.77
CA GLU A 207 9.99 -7.05 13.64
C GLU A 207 11.26 -6.87 14.50
N ASP A 208 11.96 -5.74 14.34
CA ASP A 208 13.19 -5.41 15.07
C ASP A 208 12.93 -5.31 16.60
N TRP A 209 11.83 -4.66 17.02
CA TRP A 209 11.44 -4.55 18.42
C TRP A 209 11.20 -5.90 19.07
N PHE A 210 10.51 -6.82 18.37
CA PHE A 210 10.19 -8.13 18.92
C PHE A 210 11.44 -9.02 19.04
N GLU A 211 12.35 -8.94 18.07
CA GLU A 211 13.64 -9.65 18.12
C GLU A 211 14.50 -9.16 19.29
N GLN A 212 14.59 -7.84 19.50
CA GLN A 212 15.38 -7.23 20.58
C GLN A 212 14.81 -7.52 21.96
N SER A 213 13.49 -7.43 22.11
CA SER A 213 12.81 -7.67 23.40
C SER A 213 12.93 -9.13 23.87
N ASN A 214 13.08 -10.08 22.94
CA ASN A 214 13.26 -11.51 23.24
C ASN A 214 14.71 -11.97 23.38
N ALA A 215 15.69 -11.15 22.98
CA ALA A 215 17.11 -11.51 23.03
C ALA A 215 17.75 -11.40 24.43
N GLY A 216 16.98 -10.98 25.45
CA GLY A 216 17.41 -11.00 26.85
C GLY A 216 18.53 -10.00 27.16
N HIS A 217 18.16 -8.72 27.35
CA HIS A 217 18.95 -7.82 28.19
C HIS A 217 18.10 -7.24 29.33
N SER A 218 18.59 -7.53 30.52
CA SER A 218 18.40 -6.85 31.79
C SER A 218 18.61 -5.34 31.66
N SER A 219 17.57 -4.62 31.25
CA SER A 219 17.30 -3.20 31.54
C SER A 219 15.97 -2.81 30.89
N ALA A 220 14.89 -3.48 31.28
CA ALA A 220 13.55 -3.25 30.73
C ALA A 220 12.85 -2.01 31.33
N ASP A 221 13.59 -0.98 31.73
CA ASP A 221 13.05 0.26 32.31
C ASP A 221 13.48 1.56 31.61
N GLU A 222 14.25 1.51 30.50
CA GLU A 222 14.77 2.75 29.88
C GLU A 222 14.45 2.98 28.39
N LEU A 223 13.66 2.12 27.73
CA LEU A 223 13.40 2.26 26.28
C LEU A 223 12.00 2.80 25.92
N VAL A 224 11.19 3.17 26.91
CA VAL A 224 9.87 3.81 26.67
C VAL A 224 9.96 5.35 26.70
N SER A 225 11.12 5.94 27.06
CA SER A 225 11.25 7.39 27.23
C SER A 225 12.30 8.12 26.37
N GLU A 226 13.22 7.46 25.67
CA GLU A 226 14.11 8.18 24.74
C GLU A 226 14.30 7.41 23.43
N GLY A 227 14.45 8.16 22.34
CA GLY A 227 14.29 7.69 20.97
C GLY A 227 15.12 6.47 20.61
N ILE A 228 14.61 5.69 19.64
CA ILE A 228 15.35 4.60 18.98
C ILE A 228 16.76 5.11 18.65
N PRO A 229 17.84 4.46 19.12
CA PRO A 229 19.19 4.92 18.85
C PRO A 229 19.36 5.07 17.34
N ARG A 230 19.67 6.29 16.88
CA ARG A 230 20.07 6.50 15.49
C ARG A 230 21.22 5.54 15.22
N ARG A 231 21.03 4.59 14.31
CA ARG A 231 22.16 3.90 13.68
C ARG A 231 22.83 4.90 12.73
N VAL A 232 23.45 5.93 13.30
CA VAL A 232 24.43 6.74 12.58
C VAL A 232 25.61 5.79 12.37
N SER A 233 25.96 5.53 11.13
CA SER A 233 27.24 4.93 10.85
C SER A 233 28.30 5.89 11.39
N ASP A 234 29.18 5.44 12.28
CA ASP A 234 30.33 6.22 12.81
C ASP A 234 31.34 6.65 11.72
N ILE A 235 30.97 6.51 10.43
CA ILE A 235 31.76 6.90 9.28
C ILE A 235 31.50 8.36 8.88
N ILE A 236 30.39 9.01 9.31
CA ILE A 236 30.06 10.38 8.85
C ILE A 236 29.52 11.21 10.02
N SER A 237 30.41 12.00 10.63
CA SER A 237 30.10 12.86 11.79
C SER A 237 29.42 14.18 11.43
N ASP A 238 29.27 14.54 10.15
CA ASP A 238 28.72 15.85 9.77
C ASP A 238 28.01 15.85 8.41
N PHE A 239 26.68 15.63 8.42
CA PHE A 239 25.87 15.48 7.22
C PHE A 239 25.68 16.80 6.43
N ARG A 240 25.95 17.96 7.06
CA ARG A 240 25.74 19.27 6.40
C ARG A 240 26.95 19.74 5.60
N ASN A 241 28.15 19.26 5.90
CA ASN A 241 29.36 19.69 5.21
C ASN A 241 29.78 18.77 4.04
N ASN A 242 29.33 17.52 4.01
CA ASN A 242 29.81 16.52 3.02
C ASN A 242 28.73 16.05 2.03
N HIS A 243 27.59 16.73 1.94
CA HIS A 243 26.48 16.29 1.06
C HIS A 243 26.90 16.14 -0.41
N HIS A 244 27.77 17.04 -0.91
CA HIS A 244 28.25 17.00 -2.28
C HIS A 244 29.24 15.85 -2.52
N GLU A 245 30.20 15.64 -1.61
CA GLU A 245 31.15 14.51 -1.65
C GLU A 245 30.44 13.16 -1.56
N LEU A 246 29.39 13.05 -0.75
CA LEU A 246 28.62 11.81 -0.63
C LEU A 246 27.81 11.51 -1.90
N LEU A 247 27.32 12.54 -2.59
CA LEU A 247 26.66 12.39 -3.89
C LEU A 247 27.65 11.97 -4.98
N GLU A 248 28.86 12.56 -5.02
CA GLU A 248 29.92 12.13 -5.95
C GLU A 248 30.39 10.71 -5.66
N LEU A 249 30.58 10.36 -4.39
CA LEU A 249 30.95 9.01 -3.98
C LEU A 249 29.85 7.99 -4.35
N ALA A 250 28.58 8.33 -4.10
CA ALA A 250 27.44 7.50 -4.51
C ALA A 250 27.39 7.30 -6.04
N ALA A 251 27.63 8.37 -6.81
CA ALA A 251 27.67 8.34 -8.27
C ALA A 251 28.89 7.56 -8.82
N SER A 252 29.98 7.47 -8.06
CA SER A 252 31.18 6.71 -8.44
C SER A 252 30.99 5.19 -8.39
N PHE A 253 29.99 4.70 -7.66
CA PHE A 253 29.67 3.27 -7.63
C PHE A 253 28.96 2.85 -8.91
N GLN A 254 29.69 2.18 -9.81
CA GLN A 254 29.06 1.48 -10.93
C GLN A 254 28.22 0.33 -10.38
N SER A 255 26.91 0.36 -10.63
CA SER A 255 26.01 -0.76 -10.32
C SER A 255 26.42 -1.97 -11.17
N PRO A 256 26.96 -3.06 -10.59
CA PRO A 256 27.29 -4.23 -11.38
C PRO A 256 25.98 -4.83 -11.93
N PRO A 257 26.00 -5.43 -13.13
CA PRO A 257 24.85 -6.19 -13.62
C PRO A 257 24.48 -7.23 -12.56
N GLY A 258 23.21 -7.25 -12.16
CA GLY A 258 22.71 -8.13 -11.12
C GLY A 258 23.09 -9.58 -11.43
N LYS A 259 23.87 -10.21 -10.55
CA LYS A 259 24.22 -11.64 -10.67
C LYS A 259 23.03 -12.48 -10.23
N ALA A 260 22.76 -13.56 -10.95
CA ALA A 260 21.82 -14.58 -10.51
C ALA A 260 22.27 -15.11 -9.15
N ALA A 261 21.44 -14.95 -8.12
CA ALA A 261 21.72 -15.51 -6.80
C ALA A 261 21.59 -17.03 -6.88
N THR A 262 22.71 -17.74 -7.02
CA THR A 262 22.73 -19.20 -6.89
C THR A 262 22.32 -19.58 -5.47
N LYS A 263 21.42 -20.58 -5.36
CA LYS A 263 20.75 -21.13 -4.15
C LYS A 263 21.61 -21.31 -2.89
N ILE A 264 22.94 -21.26 -2.98
CA ILE A 264 23.89 -21.68 -1.95
C ILE A 264 24.51 -20.51 -1.18
N LEU A 265 24.51 -19.28 -1.72
CA LEU A 265 25.22 -18.15 -1.08
C LEU A 265 24.52 -17.59 0.18
N SER A 266 23.23 -17.87 0.40
CA SER A 266 22.51 -17.36 1.57
C SER A 266 22.57 -18.25 2.81
N VAL A 267 23.21 -19.43 2.74
CA VAL A 267 23.11 -20.47 3.80
C VAL A 267 24.37 -20.55 4.66
N ALA A 268 25.53 -20.11 4.16
CA ALA A 268 26.82 -20.52 4.74
C ALA A 268 27.31 -19.76 5.99
N ARG A 269 26.56 -18.81 6.56
CA ARG A 269 27.08 -17.97 7.68
C ARG A 269 26.33 -18.08 9.01
N ARG A 270 25.74 -19.22 9.30
CA ARG A 270 25.07 -19.47 10.58
C ARG A 270 25.59 -20.78 11.16
N VAL A 271 26.62 -20.71 12.00
CA VAL A 271 27.22 -21.90 12.65
C VAL A 271 27.52 -21.62 14.12
N ARG A 272 26.89 -22.45 14.98
CA ARG A 272 27.16 -22.80 16.41
C ARG A 272 26.17 -22.42 17.52
N GLY A 273 25.14 -21.60 17.29
CA GLY A 273 24.03 -21.39 18.28
C GLY A 273 22.71 -22.13 17.98
N ILE A 274 22.62 -22.78 16.81
CA ILE A 274 21.34 -22.96 16.08
C ILE A 274 20.51 -24.18 16.50
N LEU A 275 21.05 -25.15 17.22
CA LEU A 275 20.32 -26.42 17.39
C LEU A 275 19.10 -26.33 18.33
N ARG A 276 18.98 -25.30 19.19
CA ARG A 276 17.75 -25.01 19.97
C ARG A 276 16.88 -23.89 19.38
N GLU A 277 17.42 -23.04 18.51
CA GLU A 277 16.71 -21.93 17.85
C GLU A 277 16.21 -22.27 16.44
N ALA A 278 16.67 -23.36 15.82
CA ALA A 278 16.26 -23.77 14.48
C ALA A 278 14.75 -24.02 14.35
N GLU A 279 14.09 -24.36 15.46
CA GLU A 279 12.65 -24.59 15.52
C GLU A 279 11.84 -23.35 15.96
N LYS A 280 12.47 -22.27 16.45
CA LYS A 280 11.72 -21.08 16.87
C LYS A 280 11.26 -20.32 15.61
N PRO A 281 9.96 -20.06 15.44
CA PRO A 281 9.47 -19.34 14.29
C PRO A 281 9.95 -17.89 14.35
N GLY A 282 10.40 -17.35 13.22
CA GLY A 282 10.70 -15.93 13.11
C GLY A 282 9.43 -15.10 13.27
N PHE A 283 9.52 -13.99 13.99
CA PHE A 283 8.38 -13.10 14.16
C PHE A 283 8.09 -12.34 12.86
N VAL A 284 6.81 -12.30 12.46
CA VAL A 284 6.37 -11.60 11.24
C VAL A 284 5.34 -10.54 11.60
N SER A 285 5.56 -9.29 11.16
CA SER A 285 4.60 -8.20 11.36
C SER A 285 4.16 -7.58 10.04
N ALA A 286 2.87 -7.58 9.76
CA ALA A 286 2.29 -6.91 8.59
C ALA A 286 1.52 -5.64 8.99
N PHE A 287 1.75 -4.55 8.25
CA PHE A 287 0.92 -3.35 8.31
C PHE A 287 0.17 -3.22 6.99
N CYS A 288 -1.13 -3.52 7.06
CA CYS A 288 -2.03 -3.63 5.93
C CYS A 288 -2.83 -2.34 5.73
N GLN A 289 -3.31 -2.15 4.51
CA GLN A 289 -4.25 -1.09 4.20
C GLN A 289 -5.67 -1.48 4.59
N SER A 290 -6.44 -0.47 5.01
CA SER A 290 -7.90 -0.49 5.02
C SER A 290 -8.40 0.43 3.87
N ASN A 291 -9.48 1.16 4.10
CA ASN A 291 -10.00 2.25 3.27
C ASN A 291 -9.11 3.52 3.33
N CYS A 292 -8.02 3.52 2.55
CA CYS A 292 -7.08 4.65 2.54
C CYS A 292 -7.29 5.68 1.41
N GLY A 293 -8.31 5.54 0.56
CA GLY A 293 -8.45 6.27 -0.72
C GLY A 293 -8.24 7.78 -0.66
N ASP A 294 -8.77 8.45 0.36
CA ASP A 294 -8.66 9.89 0.62
C ASP A 294 -7.79 10.21 1.85
N VAL A 295 -6.95 9.27 2.28
CA VAL A 295 -6.18 9.36 3.53
C VAL A 295 -4.68 9.49 3.25
N SER A 296 -4.10 10.62 3.65
CA SER A 296 -2.69 10.96 3.43
C SER A 296 -1.86 10.85 4.72
N PRO A 297 -0.59 10.41 4.65
CA PRO A 297 0.35 10.45 5.77
C PRO A 297 0.99 11.85 5.99
N ASN A 298 0.71 12.81 5.10
CA ASN A 298 1.31 14.14 5.13
C ASN A 298 0.55 15.07 6.07
N VAL A 299 0.64 14.77 7.37
CA VAL A 299 -0.26 15.28 8.41
C VAL A 299 -0.14 16.77 8.74
N LEU A 300 0.86 17.49 8.23
CA LEU A 300 0.94 18.94 8.45
C LEU A 300 -0.03 19.74 7.57
N GLY A 301 -0.64 19.09 6.57
CA GLY A 301 -1.54 19.72 5.61
C GLY A 301 -0.85 20.07 4.28
N ALA A 302 -1.62 20.66 3.37
CA ALA A 302 -1.17 20.99 2.02
C ALA A 302 -0.91 22.49 1.86
N PHE A 303 0.25 22.83 1.30
CA PHE A 303 0.72 24.20 1.16
C PHE A 303 1.33 24.44 -0.22
N CYS A 304 1.24 25.70 -0.65
CA CYS A 304 1.90 26.21 -1.83
C CYS A 304 3.41 26.32 -1.58
N ILE A 305 4.22 25.69 -2.43
CA ILE A 305 5.68 25.65 -2.24
C ILE A 305 6.35 27.01 -2.49
N ASP A 306 5.74 27.88 -3.28
CA ASP A 306 6.24 29.22 -3.62
C ASP A 306 5.96 30.26 -2.52
N SER A 307 4.73 30.28 -2.00
CA SER A 307 4.25 31.30 -1.07
C SER A 307 4.21 30.83 0.38
N GLY A 308 4.22 29.52 0.61
CA GLY A 308 4.04 28.91 1.94
C GLY A 308 2.61 28.96 2.47
N LEU A 309 1.66 29.53 1.72
CA LEU A 309 0.25 29.62 2.11
C LEU A 309 -0.45 28.25 1.97
N PRO A 310 -1.54 28.00 2.73
CA PRO A 310 -2.37 26.82 2.53
C PRO A 310 -2.92 26.76 1.10
N CYS A 311 -3.01 25.55 0.53
CA CYS A 311 -3.65 25.36 -0.77
C CYS A 311 -5.15 25.68 -0.72
N ASP A 312 -5.73 25.95 -1.89
CA ASP A 312 -7.17 26.01 -2.06
C ASP A 312 -7.86 24.70 -1.59
N PHE A 313 -8.91 24.85 -0.78
CA PHE A 313 -9.57 23.74 -0.10
C PHE A 313 -10.35 22.82 -1.04
N ASN A 314 -10.93 23.36 -2.12
CA ASN A 314 -11.79 22.59 -3.01
C ASN A 314 -11.01 21.92 -4.14
N HIS A 315 -10.00 22.61 -4.67
CA HIS A 315 -9.31 22.23 -5.89
C HIS A 315 -7.86 21.83 -5.68
N SER A 316 -7.33 22.00 -4.46
CA SER A 316 -5.91 21.73 -4.14
C SER A 316 -4.97 22.50 -5.05
N THR A 317 -5.19 23.81 -5.18
CA THR A 317 -4.42 24.68 -6.09
C THR A 317 -3.75 25.84 -5.37
N CYS A 318 -2.76 26.43 -6.04
CA CYS A 318 -1.99 27.61 -5.68
C CYS A 318 -2.02 28.54 -6.89
N GLY A 319 -2.65 29.71 -6.75
CA GLY A 319 -2.87 30.60 -7.90
C GLY A 319 -3.66 29.95 -9.05
N GLY A 320 -4.57 29.02 -8.74
CA GLY A 320 -5.38 28.28 -9.71
C GLY A 320 -4.69 27.08 -10.37
N LYS A 321 -3.46 26.76 -9.97
CA LYS A 321 -2.66 25.65 -10.49
C LYS A 321 -2.36 24.60 -9.43
N ASN A 322 -2.44 23.31 -9.76
CA ASN A 322 -2.22 22.22 -8.80
C ASN A 322 -0.73 21.92 -8.56
N GLU A 323 0.16 22.25 -9.50
CA GLU A 323 1.54 21.73 -9.50
C GLU A 323 2.38 22.21 -8.32
N MET A 324 1.95 23.29 -7.67
CA MET A 324 2.64 23.89 -6.52
C MET A 324 2.03 23.49 -5.18
N CYS A 325 0.91 22.77 -5.16
CA CYS A 325 0.22 22.38 -3.94
C CYS A 325 0.71 21.02 -3.45
N TYR A 326 1.45 20.99 -2.33
CA TYR A 326 2.01 19.77 -1.76
C TYR A 326 1.62 19.56 -0.30
N GLY A 327 1.22 18.34 0.03
CA GLY A 327 1.11 17.83 1.38
C GLY A 327 2.48 17.75 2.04
N ARG A 328 2.57 18.13 3.32
CA ARG A 328 3.82 18.09 4.10
C ARG A 328 3.75 17.04 5.20
N GLY A 329 4.71 16.13 5.19
CA GLY A 329 4.93 15.17 6.27
C GLY A 329 5.47 15.82 7.55
N PRO A 330 5.42 15.11 8.69
CA PRO A 330 5.86 15.65 9.98
C PRO A 330 7.37 15.92 10.07
N GLY A 331 8.17 15.36 9.16
CA GLY A 331 9.60 15.62 9.05
C GLY A 331 9.97 16.66 7.98
N TYR A 332 8.99 17.33 7.36
CA TYR A 332 9.22 18.25 6.23
C TYR A 332 10.37 19.25 6.52
N PRO A 333 11.29 19.48 5.57
CA PRO A 333 11.28 18.96 4.19
C PRO A 333 11.89 17.56 4.02
N ASP A 334 12.24 16.86 5.09
CA ASP A 334 12.82 15.51 5.02
C ASP A 334 11.73 14.42 4.94
N GLU A 335 11.63 13.80 3.77
CA GLU A 335 10.70 12.70 3.50
C GLU A 335 11.10 11.38 4.17
N PHE A 336 12.40 11.15 4.41
CA PHE A 336 12.87 9.97 5.13
C PHE A 336 12.48 10.08 6.60
N GLU A 337 12.65 11.26 7.19
CA GLU A 337 12.21 11.53 8.56
C GLU A 337 10.69 11.49 8.67
N SER A 338 9.96 12.02 7.69
CA SER A 338 8.50 11.90 7.63
C SER A 338 8.05 10.43 7.60
N THR A 339 8.71 9.62 6.77
CA THR A 339 8.48 8.17 6.66
C THR A 339 8.75 7.47 7.98
N ARG A 340 9.86 7.80 8.65
CA ARG A 340 10.24 7.25 9.95
C ARG A 340 9.20 7.60 11.02
N ILE A 341 8.80 8.87 11.13
CA ILE A 341 7.83 9.34 12.13
C ILE A 341 6.46 8.67 11.94
N ILE A 342 5.93 8.65 10.71
CA ILE A 342 4.61 8.03 10.45
C ILE A 342 4.66 6.52 10.64
N GLY A 343 5.76 5.86 10.25
CA GLY A 343 5.99 4.45 10.53
C GLY A 343 6.06 4.15 12.03
N GLU A 344 6.76 5.00 12.78
CA GLU A 344 6.89 4.89 14.24
C GLU A 344 5.55 5.09 14.97
N ARG A 345 4.73 6.06 14.54
CA ARG A 345 3.38 6.27 15.10
C ARG A 345 2.50 5.01 14.93
N GLN A 346 2.52 4.39 13.76
CA GLN A 346 1.83 3.12 13.50
C GLN A 346 2.40 1.98 14.35
N PHE A 347 3.73 1.84 14.39
CA PHE A 347 4.42 0.82 15.17
C PHE A 347 4.12 0.90 16.67
N ARG A 348 4.22 2.09 17.28
CA ARG A 348 3.97 2.29 18.71
C ARG A 348 2.54 1.91 19.10
N LYS A 349 1.56 2.26 18.26
CA LYS A 349 0.16 1.83 18.46
C LYS A 349 0.03 0.32 18.35
N ALA A 350 0.66 -0.30 17.36
CA ALA A 350 0.64 -1.75 17.21
C ALA A 350 1.25 -2.47 18.44
N VAL A 351 2.38 -1.99 18.98
CA VAL A 351 2.98 -2.54 20.21
C VAL A 351 2.02 -2.43 21.40
N ASP A 352 1.40 -1.25 21.58
CA ASP A 352 0.41 -1.03 22.63
C ASP A 352 -0.76 -2.03 22.54
N LEU A 353 -1.34 -2.15 21.34
CA LEU A 353 -2.44 -3.09 21.09
C LEU A 353 -2.00 -4.54 21.26
N PHE A 354 -0.80 -4.90 20.82
CA PHE A 354 -0.25 -6.26 20.89
C PHE A 354 -0.01 -6.73 22.33
N ASN A 355 0.50 -5.83 23.17
CA ASN A 355 0.74 -6.12 24.58
C ASN A 355 -0.57 -6.20 25.39
N LYS A 356 -1.59 -5.44 24.99
CA LYS A 356 -2.90 -5.40 25.65
C LYS A 356 -3.93 -6.38 25.08
N ALA A 357 -3.65 -7.04 23.95
CA ALA A 357 -4.60 -7.95 23.30
C ALA A 357 -4.92 -9.15 24.19
N SER A 358 -6.19 -9.28 24.57
CA SER A 358 -6.71 -10.33 25.45
C SER A 358 -7.96 -11.03 24.90
N GLU A 359 -8.66 -10.41 23.94
CA GLU A 359 -9.81 -11.00 23.28
C GLU A 359 -9.35 -12.07 22.29
N LYS A 360 -9.64 -13.34 22.60
CA LYS A 360 -9.32 -14.47 21.74
C LYS A 360 -10.37 -14.59 20.63
N LEU A 361 -9.92 -14.74 19.39
CA LEU A 361 -10.80 -15.07 18.27
C LEU A 361 -11.12 -16.56 18.26
N GLU A 362 -12.41 -16.87 18.23
CA GLU A 362 -12.94 -18.23 18.15
C GLU A 362 -13.97 -18.33 17.03
N GLY A 363 -14.04 -19.48 16.37
CA GLY A 363 -14.98 -19.71 15.27
C GLY A 363 -14.39 -20.58 14.17
N LYS A 364 -15.22 -20.85 13.16
CA LYS A 364 -14.80 -21.57 11.95
C LYS A 364 -14.18 -20.62 10.94
N ILE A 365 -13.26 -21.15 10.15
CA ILE A 365 -12.69 -20.44 9.01
C ILE A 365 -13.62 -20.63 7.82
N ASP A 366 -13.94 -19.52 7.15
CA ASP A 366 -14.72 -19.53 5.93
C ASP A 366 -14.16 -18.52 4.92
N TYR A 367 -14.50 -18.70 3.65
CA TYR A 367 -14.08 -17.81 2.57
C TYR A 367 -15.09 -17.81 1.42
N ARG A 368 -15.35 -16.64 0.82
CA ARG A 368 -16.12 -16.53 -0.44
C ARG A 368 -15.31 -15.77 -1.48
N HIS A 369 -15.48 -16.17 -2.73
CA HIS A 369 -14.82 -15.53 -3.85
C HIS A 369 -15.70 -15.63 -5.10
N SER A 370 -15.78 -14.54 -5.84
CA SER A 370 -16.45 -14.48 -7.14
C SER A 370 -15.67 -13.58 -8.11
N TYR A 371 -15.84 -13.82 -9.40
CA TYR A 371 -15.48 -12.84 -10.42
C TYR A 371 -16.76 -12.13 -10.85
N LEU A 372 -16.78 -10.81 -10.72
CA LEU A 372 -17.93 -9.99 -11.07
C LEU A 372 -17.55 -9.04 -12.20
N ASP A 373 -18.44 -8.90 -13.18
CA ASP A 373 -18.29 -7.91 -14.25
C ASP A 373 -18.82 -6.56 -13.78
N PHE A 374 -17.89 -5.66 -13.43
CA PHE A 374 -18.21 -4.33 -12.91
C PHE A 374 -18.53 -3.31 -14.01
N SER A 375 -18.45 -3.70 -15.29
CA SER A 375 -18.84 -2.81 -16.39
C SER A 375 -20.36 -2.63 -16.51
N GLN A 376 -21.13 -3.52 -15.87
CA GLN A 376 -22.58 -3.60 -16.07
C GLN A 376 -23.36 -4.20 -14.89
N LEU A 377 -22.75 -4.24 -13.71
CA LEU A 377 -23.39 -4.72 -12.47
C LEU A 377 -24.63 -3.88 -12.14
N GLU A 378 -25.77 -4.55 -11.94
CA GLU A 378 -27.01 -3.95 -11.45
C GLU A 378 -26.98 -3.80 -9.93
N VAL A 379 -27.37 -2.62 -9.45
CA VAL A 379 -27.34 -2.26 -8.02
C VAL A 379 -28.69 -1.66 -7.64
N THR A 380 -29.33 -2.24 -6.63
CA THR A 380 -30.60 -1.73 -6.09
C THR A 380 -30.30 -0.72 -4.99
N ILE A 381 -30.70 0.54 -5.18
CA ILE A 381 -30.52 1.64 -4.24
C ILE A 381 -31.86 2.14 -3.68
N PRO A 382 -31.92 2.60 -2.42
CA PRO A 382 -33.12 3.18 -1.83
C PRO A 382 -33.40 4.58 -2.40
N LYS A 383 -34.67 4.88 -2.69
CA LYS A 383 -35.11 6.21 -3.11
C LYS A 383 -35.37 7.12 -1.91
N GLN A 384 -35.13 8.43 -2.08
CA GLN A 384 -35.40 9.43 -1.04
C GLN A 384 -36.88 9.49 -0.61
N ASN A 385 -37.83 9.15 -1.49
CA ASN A 385 -39.27 9.19 -1.22
C ASN A 385 -39.89 7.82 -0.84
N GLY A 386 -39.06 6.81 -0.53
CA GLY A 386 -39.50 5.44 -0.32
C GLY A 386 -39.51 4.60 -1.61
N GLY A 387 -39.31 3.29 -1.45
CA GLY A 387 -39.08 2.34 -2.55
C GLY A 387 -37.60 2.22 -2.93
N SER A 388 -37.32 1.45 -3.98
CA SER A 388 -35.97 1.26 -4.53
C SER A 388 -35.94 1.51 -6.03
N GLU A 389 -34.77 1.80 -6.57
CA GLU A 389 -34.47 1.72 -7.99
C GLU A 389 -33.27 0.83 -8.24
N THR A 390 -33.28 0.16 -9.37
CA THR A 390 -32.12 -0.54 -9.88
C THR A 390 -31.38 0.41 -10.81
N VAL A 391 -30.14 0.72 -10.45
CA VAL A 391 -29.19 1.45 -11.29
C VAL A 391 -28.12 0.47 -11.79
N LYS A 392 -27.31 0.90 -12.75
CA LYS A 392 -26.27 0.08 -13.36
C LYS A 392 -24.91 0.77 -13.22
N THR A 393 -23.88 -0.01 -12.94
CA THR A 393 -22.49 0.45 -13.05
C THR A 393 -22.11 0.69 -14.51
N CYS A 394 -21.00 1.41 -14.73
CA CYS A 394 -20.55 1.83 -16.05
C CYS A 394 -19.22 1.15 -16.42
N PRO A 395 -18.95 0.93 -17.71
CA PRO A 395 -17.61 0.65 -18.18
C PRO A 395 -16.61 1.69 -17.64
N ALA A 396 -15.39 1.23 -17.31
CA ALA A 396 -14.39 2.05 -16.62
C ALA A 396 -14.06 3.35 -17.40
N ALA A 397 -14.00 4.47 -16.70
CA ALA A 397 -13.53 5.74 -17.26
C ALA A 397 -12.87 6.61 -16.20
N MET A 398 -11.79 7.29 -16.59
CA MET A 398 -11.06 8.25 -15.76
C MET A 398 -11.49 9.67 -16.11
N GLY A 399 -11.80 10.47 -15.08
CA GLY A 399 -12.23 11.85 -15.26
C GLY A 399 -11.06 12.82 -15.42
N PHE A 400 -11.33 14.08 -15.75
CA PHE A 400 -10.28 15.10 -15.87
C PHE A 400 -9.48 15.28 -14.57
N ALA A 401 -10.14 15.24 -13.42
CA ALA A 401 -9.50 15.32 -12.11
C ALA A 401 -8.49 14.19 -11.83
N PHE A 402 -8.50 13.09 -12.58
CA PHE A 402 -7.45 12.05 -12.51
C PHE A 402 -6.07 12.64 -12.84
N ALA A 403 -5.98 13.47 -13.88
CA ALA A 403 -4.73 14.07 -14.31
C ALA A 403 -4.27 15.22 -13.38
N ALA A 404 -5.12 15.67 -12.46
CA ALA A 404 -4.76 16.65 -11.45
C ALA A 404 -3.89 16.07 -10.32
N GLY A 405 -3.80 14.74 -10.20
CA GLY A 405 -3.12 14.07 -9.08
C GLY A 405 -3.76 14.43 -7.74
N THR A 406 -2.96 14.41 -6.68
CA THR A 406 -3.41 14.78 -5.32
C THR A 406 -2.39 15.70 -4.66
N THR A 407 -2.66 16.15 -3.43
CA THR A 407 -1.66 16.90 -2.65
C THR A 407 -0.43 16.06 -2.29
N ASP A 408 -0.51 14.72 -2.29
CA ASP A 408 0.64 13.84 -2.04
C ASP A 408 1.58 13.73 -3.26
N GLY A 409 1.05 14.03 -4.44
CA GLY A 409 1.74 13.96 -5.71
C GLY A 409 0.90 14.68 -6.75
N PRO A 410 1.06 16.01 -6.90
CA PRO A 410 0.24 16.79 -7.80
C PRO A 410 0.54 16.37 -9.24
N GLY A 411 -0.49 16.48 -10.08
CA GLY A 411 -0.42 16.23 -11.50
C GLY A 411 0.36 17.32 -12.24
N ALA A 412 -0.01 17.52 -13.49
CA ALA A 412 0.61 18.53 -14.36
C ALA A 412 -0.46 19.24 -15.18
N PHE A 413 -0.07 20.36 -15.82
CA PHE A 413 -0.93 21.15 -16.69
C PHE A 413 -2.08 21.83 -15.95
N ASP A 414 -3.07 22.30 -16.68
CA ASP A 414 -4.24 23.04 -16.19
C ASP A 414 -5.31 22.14 -15.54
N PHE A 415 -4.99 20.91 -15.16
CA PHE A 415 -5.92 20.02 -14.47
C PHE A 415 -6.05 20.38 -12.98
N THR A 416 -7.27 20.38 -12.47
CA THR A 416 -7.56 20.65 -11.06
C THR A 416 -8.45 19.56 -10.47
N GLN A 417 -8.33 19.32 -9.17
CA GLN A 417 -9.26 18.42 -8.48
C GLN A 417 -10.66 19.06 -8.47
N GLY A 418 -11.70 18.21 -8.56
CA GLY A 418 -13.08 18.67 -8.60
C GLY A 418 -13.54 19.25 -9.94
N ASP A 419 -12.78 19.08 -11.03
CA ASP A 419 -13.23 19.47 -12.38
C ASP A 419 -14.42 18.60 -12.83
N ASP A 420 -15.58 19.25 -12.96
CA ASP A 420 -16.84 18.69 -13.44
C ASP A 420 -17.21 19.16 -14.86
N LYS A 421 -16.40 20.05 -15.47
CA LYS A 421 -16.69 20.65 -16.78
C LYS A 421 -15.82 20.07 -17.89
N GLY A 422 -14.55 19.82 -17.63
CA GLY A 422 -13.56 19.38 -18.60
C GLY A 422 -13.27 20.39 -19.73
N ASN A 423 -12.04 20.93 -19.75
CA ASN A 423 -11.55 21.86 -20.76
C ASN A 423 -11.71 21.35 -22.22
N PRO A 424 -12.23 22.18 -23.16
CA PRO A 424 -12.32 21.87 -24.59
C PRO A 424 -11.04 21.33 -25.25
N PHE A 425 -9.86 21.84 -24.88
CA PHE A 425 -8.58 21.41 -25.44
C PHE A 425 -8.33 19.92 -25.16
N TRP A 426 -8.46 19.50 -23.91
CA TRP A 426 -8.26 18.10 -23.52
C TRP A 426 -9.36 17.17 -24.02
N ARG A 427 -10.58 17.68 -24.28
CA ARG A 427 -11.62 16.91 -24.99
C ARG A 427 -11.19 16.59 -26.42
N LEU A 428 -10.56 17.53 -27.13
CA LEU A 428 -10.01 17.29 -28.47
C LEU A 428 -8.91 16.23 -28.41
N VAL A 429 -7.96 16.35 -27.46
CA VAL A 429 -6.86 15.37 -27.31
C VAL A 429 -7.40 13.97 -26.99
N ARG A 430 -8.36 13.87 -26.07
CA ARG A 430 -9.05 12.60 -25.77
C ARG A 430 -9.72 12.03 -27.01
N ASP A 431 -10.44 12.85 -27.79
CA ASP A 431 -11.21 12.38 -28.94
C ASP A 431 -10.30 11.83 -30.06
N LEU A 432 -9.02 12.24 -30.13
CA LEU A 432 -8.01 11.64 -31.00
C LEU A 432 -7.61 10.22 -30.56
N LEU A 433 -7.69 9.94 -29.26
CA LEU A 433 -7.34 8.64 -28.67
C LEU A 433 -8.55 7.69 -28.67
N LYS A 434 -9.66 8.12 -28.07
CA LYS A 434 -10.96 7.43 -28.03
C LYS A 434 -12.03 8.43 -27.60
N LYS A 435 -12.95 8.74 -28.51
CA LYS A 435 -14.13 9.56 -28.20
C LYS A 435 -15.17 8.72 -27.43
N PRO A 436 -15.55 9.11 -26.19
CA PRO A 436 -16.62 8.46 -25.46
C PRO A 436 -17.97 8.69 -26.17
N ASP A 437 -18.81 7.65 -26.22
CA ASP A 437 -20.16 7.79 -26.77
C ASP A 437 -21.13 8.44 -25.75
N LYS A 438 -22.37 8.65 -26.20
CA LYS A 438 -23.40 9.30 -25.36
C LYS A 438 -23.81 8.43 -24.17
N GLU A 439 -23.82 7.11 -24.33
CA GLU A 439 -24.22 6.19 -23.26
C GLU A 439 -23.20 6.26 -22.13
N GLN A 440 -21.92 6.18 -22.47
CA GLN A 440 -20.80 6.25 -21.54
C GLN A 440 -20.71 7.62 -20.84
N ILE A 441 -20.94 8.72 -21.57
CA ILE A 441 -21.00 10.07 -20.98
C ILE A 441 -22.15 10.18 -19.98
N ASN A 442 -23.33 9.68 -20.33
CA ASN A 442 -24.50 9.74 -19.45
C ASN A 442 -24.32 8.86 -18.22
N CYS A 443 -23.74 7.66 -18.39
CA CYS A 443 -23.50 6.73 -17.29
C CYS A 443 -22.50 7.31 -16.28
N GLN A 444 -21.41 7.93 -16.77
CA GLN A 444 -20.37 8.50 -15.90
C GLN A 444 -20.72 9.87 -15.32
N TYR A 445 -21.86 10.49 -15.69
CA TYR A 445 -22.24 11.82 -15.22
C TYR A 445 -22.22 11.92 -13.69
N PRO A 446 -21.67 12.99 -13.09
CA PRO A 446 -21.17 14.23 -13.70
C PRO A 446 -19.70 14.21 -14.11
N LYS A 447 -19.02 13.05 -14.11
CA LYS A 447 -17.58 12.97 -14.41
C LYS A 447 -17.30 13.34 -15.87
N PRO A 448 -16.51 14.41 -16.15
CA PRO A 448 -16.03 14.66 -17.50
C PRO A 448 -14.96 13.61 -17.83
N ILE A 449 -15.24 12.70 -18.76
CA ILE A 449 -14.32 11.61 -19.13
C ILE A 449 -13.09 12.18 -19.84
N LEU A 450 -11.90 11.90 -19.30
CA LEU A 450 -10.59 12.14 -19.91
C LEU A 450 -10.05 10.90 -20.63
N LEU A 451 -10.19 9.71 -20.03
CA LEU A 451 -9.79 8.43 -20.63
C LEU A 451 -10.93 7.42 -20.53
N ASP A 452 -11.36 6.88 -21.66
CA ASP A 452 -12.48 5.93 -21.76
C ASP A 452 -12.00 4.47 -21.68
N THR A 453 -11.31 4.14 -20.58
CA THR A 453 -10.46 2.95 -20.47
C THR A 453 -11.22 1.62 -20.60
N GLY A 454 -12.51 1.57 -20.27
CA GLY A 454 -13.36 0.40 -20.46
C GLY A 454 -13.58 0.05 -21.93
N GLU A 455 -13.66 1.07 -22.79
CA GLU A 455 -13.92 0.98 -24.22
C GLU A 455 -12.65 1.00 -25.09
N MET A 456 -11.49 0.99 -24.45
CA MET A 456 -10.18 1.00 -25.10
C MET A 456 -9.53 -0.40 -25.04
N LYS A 457 -9.42 -1.02 -26.22
CA LYS A 457 -9.03 -2.44 -26.38
C LYS A 457 -7.72 -2.66 -27.14
N GLN A 458 -7.05 -1.59 -27.57
CA GLN A 458 -5.82 -1.64 -28.37
C GLN A 458 -4.64 -1.04 -27.59
N PRO A 459 -3.46 -1.68 -27.53
CA PRO A 459 -3.14 -3.00 -28.12
C PRO A 459 -3.79 -4.20 -27.41
N TYR A 460 -4.32 -3.98 -26.20
CA TYR A 460 -5.16 -4.89 -25.41
C TYR A 460 -5.93 -4.04 -24.39
N ASP A 461 -6.68 -4.67 -23.48
CA ASP A 461 -7.53 -3.99 -22.50
C ASP A 461 -6.77 -2.92 -21.66
N TRP A 462 -7.35 -1.72 -21.60
CA TRP A 462 -6.80 -0.62 -20.81
C TRP A 462 -7.19 -0.68 -19.33
N ALA A 463 -8.34 -1.27 -19.00
CA ALA A 463 -8.82 -1.46 -17.64
C ALA A 463 -9.41 -2.86 -17.45
N VAL A 464 -9.50 -3.27 -16.18
CA VAL A 464 -10.11 -4.54 -15.77
C VAL A 464 -11.64 -4.50 -15.92
N SER A 465 -12.25 -5.59 -16.41
CA SER A 465 -13.71 -5.78 -16.45
C SER A 465 -14.19 -6.89 -15.51
N PRO A 466 -13.54 -8.08 -15.43
CA PRO A 466 -13.79 -9.01 -14.33
C PRO A 466 -12.92 -8.68 -13.13
N ILE A 467 -13.52 -8.15 -12.07
CA ILE A 467 -12.85 -7.85 -10.80
C ILE A 467 -13.06 -9.03 -9.85
N PRO A 468 -11.99 -9.55 -9.20
CA PRO A 468 -12.15 -10.54 -8.13
C PRO A 468 -12.77 -9.86 -6.90
N ASP A 469 -13.88 -10.40 -6.44
CA ASP A 469 -14.54 -10.00 -5.20
C ASP A 469 -14.37 -11.09 -4.14
N TRP A 470 -14.14 -10.66 -2.90
CA TRP A 470 -13.89 -11.51 -1.74
C TRP A 470 -14.79 -11.04 -0.60
N ILE A 471 -15.55 -11.98 -0.02
CA ILE A 471 -16.44 -11.73 1.12
C ILE A 471 -16.07 -12.67 2.26
#